data_AF-A0A538BE45-F1
#
_entry.id   AF-A0A538BE45-F1
#
_cell.length_a   1.000
_cell.length_b   1.000
_cell.length_c   1.000
_cell.angle_alpha   90.00
_cell.angle_beta   90.00
_cell.angle_gamma   90.00
#
_symmetry.space_group_name_H-M   'P 1'
#
loop_
_entity.id
_entity.type
_entity.pdbx_description
1 polymer ?
#
loop_
_entity_poly.entity_id
_entity_poly.type
_entity_poly.pdbx_seq_one_letter_code
_entity_poly.pdbx_strand_id
1 'polypeptide(L)'
;MHPRPVGPIRWERHRKQGGGDRWLVRLEPRDAQTFHRLVVPLVPRIERSLGPTSYAARADVDGRLQPWPAARSAWRCAVRRSIVEPRSSVVIVSDVRDCYPSVGERALETVGCSGELGSFLRALAEAGVRGLPIGPDPSAILANGVLAHVDHAAAAAGCRPIRWVDDVVFAAAGRRPAIRAFDAWRRGLAELGLEPHDGKTQMFTDVGEALFAIGTSGGSGVRHGDHGIIPEP
;
A
#
# COMPACT_ATOMS: atom_id res chain seq x y z
N MET A 1 1.01 30.98 -1.19
CA MET A 1 0.50 30.55 0.14
C MET A 1 0.20 29.07 0.02
N HIS A 2 0.87 28.19 0.77
CA HIS A 2 0.66 26.74 0.62
C HIS A 2 -0.67 26.30 1.24
N PRO A 3 -1.40 25.34 0.62
CA PRO A 3 -2.64 24.84 1.17
C PRO A 3 -2.40 24.18 2.53
N ARG A 4 -3.23 24.53 3.51
CA ARG A 4 -3.24 23.92 4.85
C ARG A 4 -4.63 23.34 5.13
N PRO A 5 -4.72 22.23 5.88
CA PRO A 5 -5.99 21.72 6.39
C PRO A 5 -6.72 22.81 7.17
N VAL A 6 -8.01 22.99 6.89
CA VAL A 6 -8.85 24.02 7.50
C VAL A 6 -9.77 23.41 8.56
N GLY A 7 -10.16 22.14 8.40
CA GLY A 7 -11.08 21.46 9.30
C GLY A 7 -10.40 20.68 10.43
N PRO A 8 -11.15 20.33 11.49
CA PRO A 8 -10.64 19.46 12.55
C PRO A 8 -10.43 18.04 12.01
N ILE A 9 -9.35 17.38 12.46
CA ILE A 9 -9.09 15.98 12.15
C ILE A 9 -10.01 15.10 12.98
N ARG A 10 -10.86 14.32 12.32
CA ARG A 10 -11.76 13.36 12.97
C ARG A 10 -11.17 11.95 12.86
N TRP A 11 -11.22 11.22 13.97
CA TRP A 11 -10.74 9.84 14.05
C TRP A 11 -11.93 8.89 14.14
N GLU A 12 -11.96 7.90 13.26
CA GLU A 12 -12.98 6.86 13.25
C GLU A 12 -12.34 5.51 13.59
N ARG A 13 -12.92 4.80 14.55
CA ARG A 13 -12.42 3.51 15.00
C ARG A 13 -13.13 2.37 14.28
N HIS A 14 -12.39 1.57 13.53
CA HIS A 14 -12.88 0.35 12.90
C HIS A 14 -12.22 -0.88 13.52
N ARG A 15 -13.03 -1.88 13.90
CA ARG A 15 -12.51 -3.16 14.39
C ARG A 15 -12.01 -4.01 13.23
N LYS A 16 -10.83 -4.62 13.38
CA LYS A 16 -10.30 -5.60 12.43
C LYS A 16 -10.91 -6.99 12.68
N GLN A 17 -11.06 -7.80 11.64
CA GLN A 17 -11.57 -9.18 11.76
C GLN A 17 -10.67 -10.09 12.63
N GLY A 18 -9.36 -9.81 12.68
CA GLY A 18 -8.40 -10.54 13.51
C GLY A 18 -8.17 -9.98 14.91
N GLY A 19 -9.01 -9.03 15.36
CA GLY A 19 -8.82 -8.30 16.61
C GLY A 19 -7.99 -7.03 16.46
N GLY A 20 -8.13 -6.13 17.44
CA GLY A 20 -7.52 -4.79 17.44
C GLY A 20 -8.31 -3.74 16.64
N ASP A 21 -7.92 -2.49 16.84
CA ASP A 21 -8.56 -1.33 16.23
C ASP A 21 -7.71 -0.78 15.05
N ARG A 22 -8.39 -0.23 14.05
CA ARG A 22 -7.83 0.61 12.99
C ARG A 22 -8.45 1.99 13.13
N TRP A 23 -7.60 2.99 13.31
CA TRP A 23 -8.01 4.39 13.33
C TRP A 23 -7.93 4.96 11.92
N LEU A 24 -9.06 5.40 11.39
CA LEU A 24 -9.16 6.09 10.12
C LEU A 24 -9.23 7.60 10.38
N VAL A 25 -8.59 8.35 9.48
CA VAL A 25 -8.65 9.80 9.44
C VAL A 25 -9.79 10.19 8.49
N ARG A 26 -10.77 10.90 9.04
CA ARG A 26 -11.82 11.59 8.28
C ARG A 26 -11.42 13.04 8.14
N LEU A 27 -11.00 13.41 6.93
CA LEU A 27 -10.74 14.79 6.57
C LEU A 27 -12.06 15.55 6.38
N GLU A 28 -12.05 16.84 6.65
CA GLU A 28 -13.15 17.73 6.27
C GLU A 28 -13.28 17.75 4.73
N PRO A 29 -14.49 17.90 4.16
CA PRO A 29 -14.69 17.78 2.71
C PRO A 29 -13.77 18.65 1.83
N ARG A 30 -13.49 19.90 2.23
CA ARG A 30 -12.57 20.80 1.51
C ARG A 30 -11.12 20.33 1.62
N ASP A 31 -10.73 19.78 2.77
CA ASP A 31 -9.39 19.21 2.96
C ASP A 31 -9.21 17.92 2.15
N ALA A 32 -10.24 17.07 2.10
CA ALA A 32 -10.27 15.88 1.27
C ALA A 32 -10.17 16.23 -0.23
N GLN A 33 -10.93 17.24 -0.68
CA GLN A 33 -10.88 17.70 -2.06
C GLN A 33 -9.54 18.36 -2.41
N THR A 34 -8.96 19.10 -1.46
CA THR A 34 -7.63 19.69 -1.62
C THR A 34 -6.56 18.62 -1.73
N PHE A 35 -6.58 17.63 -0.84
CA PHE A 35 -5.65 16.50 -0.88
C PHE A 35 -5.75 15.73 -2.20
N HIS A 36 -6.98 15.46 -2.65
CA HIS A 36 -7.23 14.81 -3.93
C HIS A 36 -6.65 15.61 -5.10
N ARG A 37 -6.94 16.92 -5.20
CA ARG A 37 -6.39 17.80 -6.26
C ARG A 37 -4.86 17.85 -6.27
N LEU A 38 -4.23 17.75 -5.10
CA LEU A 38 -2.77 17.75 -4.99
C LEU A 38 -2.14 16.43 -5.46
N VAL A 39 -2.86 15.31 -5.39
CA VAL A 39 -2.36 13.97 -5.76
C VAL A 39 -2.70 13.59 -7.20
N VAL A 40 -3.85 14.00 -7.74
CA VAL A 40 -4.29 13.66 -9.12
C VAL A 40 -3.20 13.89 -10.18
N PRO A 41 -2.45 15.02 -10.20
CA PRO A 41 -1.39 15.22 -11.18
C PRO A 41 -0.25 14.19 -11.13
N LEU A 42 -0.06 13.51 -9.99
CA LEU A 42 0.96 12.47 -9.81
C LEU A 42 0.49 11.10 -10.33
N VAL A 43 -0.82 10.88 -10.46
CA VAL A 43 -1.41 9.57 -10.77
C VAL A 43 -0.82 8.95 -12.05
N PRO A 44 -0.70 9.64 -13.20
CA PRO A 44 -0.13 9.02 -14.40
C PRO A 44 1.32 8.56 -14.22
N ARG A 45 2.12 9.29 -13.43
CA ARG A 45 3.50 8.91 -13.11
C ARG A 45 3.53 7.71 -12.17
N ILE A 46 2.72 7.73 -11.13
CA ILE A 46 2.59 6.63 -10.16
C ILE A 46 2.16 5.36 -10.88
N GLU A 47 1.07 5.40 -11.64
CA GLU A 47 0.55 4.24 -12.37
C GLU A 47 1.55 3.65 -13.37
N ARG A 48 2.37 4.49 -14.03
CA ARG A 48 3.47 4.01 -14.89
C ARG A 48 4.60 3.32 -14.12
N SER A 49 4.83 3.69 -12.86
CA SER A 49 5.81 3.01 -12.01
C SER A 49 5.28 1.68 -11.46
N LEU A 50 3.97 1.50 -11.37
CA LEU A 50 3.39 0.27 -10.85
C LEU A 50 3.62 -0.89 -11.84
N GLY A 51 4.25 -1.95 -11.34
CA GLY A 51 4.38 -3.20 -12.10
C GLY A 51 3.03 -3.91 -12.30
N PRO A 52 2.96 -4.87 -13.23
CA PRO A 52 1.74 -5.65 -13.48
C PRO A 52 1.32 -6.55 -12.31
N THR A 53 2.18 -6.69 -11.31
CA THR A 53 1.97 -7.51 -10.11
C THR A 53 1.52 -6.70 -8.88
N SER A 54 1.23 -5.41 -9.05
CA SER A 54 0.54 -4.58 -8.05
C SER A 54 -0.95 -4.47 -8.39
N TYR A 55 -1.81 -4.94 -7.50
CA TYR A 55 -3.24 -5.15 -7.79
C TYR A 55 -4.18 -4.20 -7.05
N ALA A 56 -3.83 -3.76 -5.84
CA ALA A 56 -4.70 -2.92 -5.02
C ALA A 56 -4.46 -1.44 -5.28
N ALA A 57 -5.47 -0.60 -4.96
CA ALA A 57 -5.40 0.87 -5.02
C ALA A 57 -4.82 1.41 -6.35
N ARG A 58 -5.15 0.74 -7.46
CA ARG A 58 -4.90 1.25 -8.81
C ARG A 58 -5.88 2.38 -9.08
N ALA A 59 -5.40 3.48 -9.62
CA ALA A 59 -6.20 4.67 -9.86
C ALA A 59 -6.48 4.89 -11.36
N ASP A 60 -7.66 5.42 -11.66
CA ASP A 60 -7.94 6.03 -12.96
C ASP A 60 -7.28 7.42 -13.08
N VAL A 61 -7.38 8.04 -14.25
CA VAL A 61 -6.78 9.36 -14.53
C VAL A 61 -7.28 10.46 -13.60
N ASP A 62 -8.49 10.29 -13.04
CA ASP A 62 -9.12 11.23 -12.12
C ASP A 62 -8.82 10.89 -10.66
N GLY A 63 -7.96 9.90 -10.39
CA GLY A 63 -7.56 9.50 -9.04
C GLY A 63 -8.60 8.68 -8.28
N ARG A 64 -9.61 8.12 -8.95
CA ARG A 64 -10.56 7.17 -8.34
C ARG A 64 -9.97 5.77 -8.35
N LEU A 65 -10.11 5.07 -7.24
CA LEU A 65 -9.58 3.72 -7.11
C LEU A 65 -10.44 2.69 -7.85
N GLN A 66 -9.79 1.72 -8.48
CA GLN A 66 -10.45 0.59 -9.11
C GLN A 66 -11.21 -0.27 -8.08
N PRO A 67 -12.30 -0.94 -8.49
CA PRO A 67 -13.10 -1.77 -7.60
C PRO A 67 -12.31 -2.91 -6.94
N TRP A 68 -12.41 -2.97 -5.62
CA TRP A 68 -11.67 -3.89 -4.76
C TRP A 68 -11.93 -5.39 -5.03
N PRO A 69 -13.18 -5.86 -5.26
CA PRO A 69 -13.44 -7.31 -5.38
C PRO A 69 -12.75 -7.95 -6.58
N ALA A 70 -12.81 -7.29 -7.75
CA ALA A 70 -12.18 -7.78 -8.96
C ALA A 70 -10.64 -7.81 -8.82
N ALA A 71 -10.07 -6.74 -8.27
CA ALA A 71 -8.65 -6.67 -7.97
C ALA A 71 -8.20 -7.78 -7.01
N ARG A 72 -8.98 -8.05 -5.94
CA ARG A 72 -8.63 -9.08 -4.95
C ARG A 72 -8.65 -10.47 -5.56
N SER A 73 -9.64 -10.75 -6.41
CA SER A 73 -9.70 -12.00 -7.16
C SER A 73 -8.48 -12.16 -8.08
N ALA A 74 -8.14 -11.11 -8.83
CA ALA A 74 -6.98 -11.10 -9.72
C ALA A 74 -5.65 -11.34 -8.97
N TRP A 75 -5.46 -10.66 -7.82
CA TRP A 75 -4.29 -10.86 -6.96
C TRP A 75 -4.19 -12.31 -6.45
N ARG A 76 -5.28 -12.88 -5.92
CA ARG A 76 -5.31 -14.28 -5.46
C ARG A 76 -4.94 -15.26 -6.58
N CYS A 77 -5.46 -15.02 -7.78
CA CYS A 77 -5.14 -15.82 -8.96
C CYS A 77 -3.67 -15.66 -9.36
N ALA A 78 -3.11 -14.45 -9.28
CA ALA A 78 -1.71 -14.19 -9.58
C ALA A 78 -0.77 -14.90 -8.60
N VAL A 79 -1.05 -14.81 -7.29
CA VAL A 79 -0.31 -15.55 -6.26
C VAL A 79 -0.31 -17.04 -6.56
N ARG A 80 -1.49 -17.65 -6.79
CA ARG A 80 -1.60 -19.08 -7.11
C ARG A 80 -0.82 -19.47 -8.37
N ARG A 81 -0.87 -18.67 -9.43
CA ARG A 81 -0.14 -18.94 -10.69
C ARG A 81 1.37 -18.79 -10.56
N SER A 82 1.85 -17.93 -9.66
CA SER A 82 3.28 -17.70 -9.46
C SER A 82 4.01 -18.85 -8.77
N ILE A 83 3.25 -19.78 -8.19
CA ILE A 83 3.75 -21.00 -7.58
C ILE A 83 3.90 -22.03 -8.71
N VAL A 84 5.09 -22.06 -9.31
CA VAL A 84 5.38 -22.80 -10.54
C VAL A 84 5.44 -24.32 -10.30
N GLU A 85 6.00 -24.74 -9.16
CA GLU A 85 6.08 -26.15 -8.78
C GLU A 85 5.89 -26.29 -7.27
N PRO A 86 4.79 -26.91 -6.80
CA PRO A 86 4.46 -26.89 -5.38
C PRO A 86 5.50 -27.49 -4.43
N ARG A 87 6.34 -28.41 -4.94
CA ARG A 87 7.34 -29.12 -4.14
C ARG A 87 8.71 -28.45 -4.08
N SER A 88 8.98 -27.49 -4.96
CA SER A 88 10.28 -26.80 -5.05
C SER A 88 10.15 -25.28 -4.90
N SER A 89 8.92 -24.76 -4.85
CA SER A 89 8.65 -23.35 -4.65
C SER A 89 8.92 -22.94 -3.21
N VAL A 90 9.57 -21.79 -3.04
CA VAL A 90 9.62 -21.09 -1.76
C VAL A 90 8.73 -19.87 -1.87
N VAL A 91 7.86 -19.69 -0.88
CA VAL A 91 6.96 -18.54 -0.79
C VAL A 91 7.33 -17.73 0.44
N ILE A 92 7.59 -16.44 0.26
CA ILE A 92 7.73 -15.49 1.38
C ILE A 92 6.51 -14.58 1.36
N VAL A 93 5.78 -14.56 2.47
CA VAL A 93 4.66 -13.65 2.71
C VAL A 93 5.13 -12.63 3.72
N SER A 94 4.93 -11.35 3.42
CA SER A 94 5.32 -10.25 4.30
C SER A 94 4.30 -9.12 4.19
N ASP A 95 4.41 -8.18 5.13
CA ASP A 95 3.65 -6.95 5.21
C ASP A 95 4.62 -5.78 5.46
N VAL A 96 4.25 -4.55 5.14
CA VAL A 96 5.02 -3.35 5.51
C VAL A 96 4.51 -2.83 6.84
N ARG A 97 5.39 -2.73 7.84
CA ARG A 97 4.98 -2.33 9.19
C ARG A 97 4.47 -0.90 9.19
N ASP A 98 3.25 -0.73 9.71
CA ASP A 98 2.59 0.56 9.85
C ASP A 98 2.69 1.41 8.58
N CYS A 99 2.48 0.79 7.41
CA CYS A 99 2.81 1.35 6.09
C CYS A 99 2.48 2.84 5.96
N TYR A 100 1.21 3.22 6.14
CA TYR A 100 0.76 4.61 6.03
C TYR A 100 1.43 5.54 7.04
N PRO A 101 1.39 5.27 8.37
CA PRO A 101 2.13 6.05 9.36
C PRO A 101 3.63 6.21 9.11
N SER A 102 4.26 5.22 8.47
CA SER A 102 5.71 5.20 8.23
C SER A 102 6.14 5.94 6.96
N VAL A 103 5.22 6.31 6.06
CA VAL A 103 5.55 7.11 4.87
C VAL A 103 5.90 8.54 5.28
N GLY A 104 7.20 8.83 5.34
CA GLY A 104 7.76 10.15 5.61
C GLY A 104 8.23 10.91 4.36
N GLU A 105 8.88 12.06 4.58
CA GLU A 105 9.33 12.95 3.48
C GLU A 105 10.24 12.23 2.47
N ARG A 106 11.22 11.45 2.96
CA ARG A 106 12.14 10.67 2.11
C ARG A 106 11.41 9.70 1.18
N ALA A 107 10.35 9.06 1.66
CA ALA A 107 9.54 8.18 0.84
C ALA A 107 8.78 8.97 -0.24
N LEU A 108 8.19 10.10 0.13
CA LEU A 108 7.40 10.97 -0.78
C LEU A 108 8.24 11.63 -1.88
N GLU A 109 9.53 11.88 -1.63
CA GLU A 109 10.47 12.37 -2.63
C GLU A 109 10.56 11.43 -3.85
N THR A 110 10.52 10.12 -3.64
CA THR A 110 10.58 9.14 -4.74
C THR A 110 9.37 9.22 -5.69
N VAL A 111 8.23 9.68 -5.17
CA VAL A 111 7.00 9.87 -5.93
C VAL A 111 7.01 11.21 -6.71
N GLY A 112 7.89 12.14 -6.32
CA GLY A 112 7.96 13.47 -6.91
C GLY A 112 6.85 14.39 -6.39
N CYS A 113 6.55 14.31 -5.09
CA CYS A 113 5.54 15.16 -4.46
C CYS A 113 5.88 16.65 -4.61
N SER A 114 4.87 17.48 -4.91
CA SER A 114 5.05 18.93 -4.99
C SER A 114 5.29 19.54 -3.60
N GLY A 115 5.91 20.73 -3.55
CA GLY A 115 6.08 21.47 -2.30
C GLY A 115 4.75 21.82 -1.62
N GLU A 116 3.67 21.97 -2.38
CA GLU A 116 2.32 22.18 -1.87
C GLU A 116 1.76 20.94 -1.18
N LEU A 117 1.90 19.77 -1.80
CA LEU A 117 1.50 18.49 -1.21
C LEU A 117 2.32 18.21 0.07
N GLY A 118 3.63 18.41 0.02
CA GLY A 118 4.48 18.26 1.21
C GLY A 118 4.07 19.20 2.35
N SER A 119 3.73 20.45 2.03
CA SER A 119 3.25 21.42 3.02
C SER A 119 1.89 21.06 3.61
N PHE A 120 0.98 20.53 2.78
CA PHE A 120 -0.32 20.04 3.22
C PHE A 120 -0.18 18.85 4.18
N LEU A 121 0.67 17.87 3.84
CA LEU A 121 0.94 16.70 4.69
C LEU A 121 1.64 17.08 6.00
N ARG A 122 2.58 18.02 5.97
CA ARG A 122 3.21 18.56 7.20
C ARG A 122 2.18 19.21 8.12
N ALA A 123 1.25 19.98 7.58
CA ALA A 123 0.20 20.60 8.38
C ALA A 123 -0.77 19.56 8.97
N LEU A 124 -1.03 18.44 8.28
CA LEU A 124 -1.74 17.30 8.88
C LEU A 124 -0.94 16.65 10.02
N ALA A 125 0.39 16.56 9.88
CA ALA A 125 1.27 16.05 10.92
C ALA A 125 1.32 16.95 12.16
N GLU A 126 1.36 18.27 11.98
CA GLU A 126 1.22 19.26 13.06
C GLU A 126 -0.12 19.11 13.80
N ALA A 127 -1.17 18.68 13.09
CA ALA A 127 -2.49 18.37 13.66
C ALA A 127 -2.62 16.92 14.19
N GLY A 128 -1.53 16.15 14.25
CA GLY A 128 -1.45 14.85 14.91
C GLY A 128 -1.58 13.62 14.01
N VAL A 129 -1.65 13.77 12.68
CA VAL A 129 -1.64 12.64 11.75
C VAL A 129 -0.21 12.20 11.46
N ARG A 130 0.15 10.97 11.84
CA ARG A 130 1.45 10.40 11.49
C ARG A 130 1.45 9.90 10.04
N GLY A 131 2.50 10.26 9.28
CA GLY A 131 2.69 9.83 7.89
C GLY A 131 1.51 10.21 6.99
N LEU A 132 1.06 9.26 6.18
CA LEU A 132 -0.15 9.43 5.37
C LEU A 132 -1.43 9.17 6.20
N PRO A 133 -2.48 10.00 6.06
CA PRO A 133 -3.75 9.73 6.73
C PRO A 133 -4.36 8.42 6.22
N ILE A 134 -4.75 7.52 7.12
CA ILE A 134 -5.38 6.25 6.75
C ILE A 134 -6.86 6.52 6.43
N GLY A 135 -7.32 6.14 5.24
CA GLY A 135 -8.73 6.27 4.85
C GLY A 135 -8.93 7.00 3.52
N PRO A 136 -8.39 8.22 3.32
CA PRO A 136 -8.48 8.91 2.05
C PRO A 136 -7.78 8.16 0.90
N ASP A 137 -8.47 8.01 -0.22
CA ASP A 137 -7.93 7.38 -1.46
C ASP A 137 -6.57 7.95 -1.90
N PRO A 138 -6.31 9.28 -1.85
CA PRO A 138 -5.01 9.82 -2.23
C PRO A 138 -3.83 9.24 -1.43
N SER A 139 -4.04 8.85 -0.17
CA SER A 139 -3.01 8.16 0.62
C SER A 139 -2.65 6.80 0.04
N ALA A 140 -3.65 6.04 -0.42
CA ALA A 140 -3.41 4.71 -0.99
C ALA A 140 -2.64 4.81 -2.32
N ILE A 141 -2.94 5.84 -3.12
CA ILE A 141 -2.21 6.17 -4.36
C ILE A 141 -0.75 6.51 -4.05
N LEU A 142 -0.49 7.40 -3.08
CA LEU A 142 0.86 7.78 -2.69
C LEU A 142 1.64 6.58 -2.13
N ALA A 143 1.04 5.79 -1.24
CA ALA A 143 1.66 4.58 -0.70
C ALA A 143 2.03 3.60 -1.82
N ASN A 144 1.16 3.41 -2.81
CA ASN A 144 1.47 2.57 -3.96
C ASN A 144 2.66 3.06 -4.77
N GLY A 145 2.76 4.37 -5.01
CA GLY A 145 3.90 4.99 -5.70
C GLY A 145 5.22 4.81 -4.95
N VAL A 146 5.20 4.98 -3.63
CA VAL A 146 6.36 4.71 -2.76
C VAL A 146 6.79 3.25 -2.88
N LEU A 147 5.84 2.32 -2.77
CA LEU A 147 6.14 0.89 -2.78
C LEU A 147 6.55 0.37 -4.17
N ALA A 148 6.20 1.07 -5.25
CA ALA A 148 6.67 0.74 -6.59
C ALA A 148 8.22 0.77 -6.68
N HIS A 149 8.86 1.71 -5.97
CA HIS A 149 10.32 1.82 -5.92
C HIS A 149 10.97 0.53 -5.40
N VAL A 150 10.43 -0.02 -4.30
CA VAL A 150 10.96 -1.26 -3.70
C VAL A 150 10.57 -2.50 -4.50
N ASP A 151 9.43 -2.48 -5.18
CA ASP A 151 9.03 -3.54 -6.11
C ASP A 151 10.05 -3.70 -7.25
N HIS A 152 10.55 -2.57 -7.78
CA HIS A 152 11.57 -2.57 -8.83
C HIS A 152 12.91 -3.13 -8.35
N ALA A 153 13.34 -2.80 -7.12
CA ALA A 153 14.57 -3.32 -6.55
C ALA A 153 14.53 -4.86 -6.41
N ALA A 154 13.40 -5.39 -5.95
CA ALA A 154 13.21 -6.82 -5.84
C ALA A 154 13.11 -7.52 -7.20
N ALA A 155 12.39 -6.91 -8.15
CA ALA A 155 12.32 -7.39 -9.52
C ALA A 155 13.71 -7.48 -10.18
N ALA A 156 14.56 -6.46 -10.00
CA ALA A 156 15.93 -6.45 -10.48
C ALA A 156 16.79 -7.55 -9.82
N ALA A 157 16.47 -7.94 -8.59
CA ALA A 157 17.06 -9.08 -7.91
C ALA A 157 16.50 -10.45 -8.38
N GLY A 158 15.62 -10.47 -9.39
CA GLY A 158 15.23 -11.68 -10.12
C GLY A 158 13.95 -12.37 -9.64
N CYS A 159 13.19 -11.77 -8.72
CA CYS A 159 11.83 -12.22 -8.40
C CYS A 159 10.93 -11.00 -8.19
N ARG A 160 9.85 -10.93 -8.96
CA ARG A 160 8.90 -9.81 -8.87
C ARG A 160 7.94 -10.06 -7.70
N PRO A 161 7.75 -9.09 -6.79
CA PRO A 161 6.75 -9.19 -5.74
C PRO A 161 5.34 -9.15 -6.32
N ILE A 162 4.43 -9.89 -5.71
CA ILE A 162 2.98 -9.84 -5.97
C ILE A 162 2.34 -9.11 -4.82
N ARG A 163 1.89 -7.88 -5.06
CA ARG A 163 1.59 -6.91 -4.01
C ARG A 163 0.13 -6.51 -3.96
N TRP A 164 -0.36 -6.39 -2.73
CA TRP A 164 -1.66 -5.87 -2.35
C TRP A 164 -1.47 -4.77 -1.29
N VAL A 165 -1.29 -3.53 -1.74
CA VAL A 165 -0.89 -2.41 -0.88
C VAL A 165 0.40 -2.75 -0.11
N ASP A 166 0.31 -3.01 1.19
CA ASP A 166 1.37 -3.34 2.13
C ASP A 166 1.68 -4.85 2.20
N ASP A 167 0.69 -5.70 1.90
CA ASP A 167 0.88 -7.15 1.78
C ASP A 167 1.70 -7.48 0.52
N VAL A 168 2.78 -8.25 0.69
CA VAL A 168 3.65 -8.68 -0.41
C VAL A 168 3.91 -10.18 -0.37
N VAL A 169 3.91 -10.80 -1.56
CA VAL A 169 4.25 -12.21 -1.75
C VAL A 169 5.41 -12.34 -2.74
N PHE A 170 6.44 -13.07 -2.34
CA PHE A 170 7.51 -13.53 -3.23
C PHE A 170 7.34 -15.03 -3.44
N ALA A 171 7.23 -15.47 -4.68
CA ALA A 171 7.20 -16.88 -5.04
C ALA A 171 8.29 -17.15 -6.07
N ALA A 172 9.17 -18.13 -5.78
CA ALA A 172 10.24 -18.51 -6.70
C ALA A 172 10.55 -20.01 -6.61
N ALA A 173 11.09 -20.57 -7.69
CA ALA A 173 11.68 -21.89 -7.69
C ALA A 173 12.96 -21.87 -6.86
N GLY A 174 12.91 -22.47 -5.68
CA GLY A 174 14.01 -22.55 -4.73
C GLY A 174 14.20 -21.33 -3.83
N ARG A 175 14.97 -21.56 -2.77
CA ARG A 175 15.17 -20.61 -1.67
C ARG A 175 16.00 -19.38 -2.06
N ARG A 176 17.05 -19.57 -2.85
CA ARG A 176 18.02 -18.49 -3.17
C ARG A 176 17.38 -17.31 -3.90
N PRO A 177 16.58 -17.49 -4.97
CA PRO A 177 15.95 -16.36 -5.66
C PRO A 177 14.94 -15.63 -4.78
N ALA A 178 14.13 -16.35 -4.00
CA ALA A 178 13.14 -15.76 -3.09
C ALA A 178 13.81 -14.88 -2.03
N ILE A 179 14.82 -15.41 -1.33
CA ILE A 179 15.56 -14.64 -0.31
C ILE A 179 16.27 -13.44 -0.91
N ARG A 180 16.95 -13.60 -2.05
CA ARG A 180 17.70 -12.51 -2.68
C ARG A 180 16.78 -11.34 -3.05
N ALA A 181 15.59 -11.63 -3.59
CA ALA A 181 14.62 -10.59 -3.91
C ALA A 181 13.99 -9.97 -2.66
N PHE A 182 13.65 -10.77 -1.66
CA PHE A 182 13.15 -10.27 -0.37
C PHE A 182 14.17 -9.36 0.34
N ASP A 183 15.46 -9.72 0.31
CA ASP A 183 16.54 -8.90 0.86
C ASP A 183 16.71 -7.58 0.09
N ALA A 184 16.58 -7.60 -1.24
CA ALA A 184 16.59 -6.38 -2.04
C ALA A 184 15.39 -5.48 -1.73
N TRP A 185 14.20 -6.08 -1.57
CA TRP A 185 13.00 -5.38 -1.15
C TRP A 185 13.16 -4.73 0.24
N ARG A 186 13.69 -5.48 1.22
CA ARG A 186 13.94 -4.98 2.58
C ARG A 186 14.94 -3.83 2.60
N ARG A 187 16.02 -3.90 1.81
CA ARG A 187 16.96 -2.79 1.66
C ARG A 187 16.29 -1.57 1.04
N GLY A 188 15.50 -1.77 -0.01
CA GLY A 188 14.72 -0.69 -0.62
C GLY A 188 13.75 -0.04 0.38
N LEU A 189 13.08 -0.82 1.22
CA LEU A 189 12.23 -0.27 2.29
C LEU A 189 13.03 0.58 3.27
N ALA A 190 14.18 0.07 3.73
CA ALA A 190 15.04 0.80 4.66
C ALA A 190 15.55 2.13 4.05
N GLU A 191 15.84 2.15 2.76
CA GLU A 191 16.16 3.37 2.01
C GLU A 191 15.01 4.37 1.94
N LEU A 192 13.77 3.98 2.23
CA LEU A 192 12.60 4.86 2.31
C LEU A 192 12.19 5.18 3.75
N GLY A 193 12.91 4.64 4.74
CA GLY A 193 12.52 4.73 6.15
C GLY A 193 11.36 3.81 6.53
N LEU A 194 11.10 2.77 5.73
CA LEU A 194 10.09 1.74 5.95
C LEU A 194 10.76 0.43 6.40
N GLU A 195 9.97 -0.46 6.97
CA GLU A 195 10.46 -1.78 7.39
C GLU A 195 9.43 -2.89 7.14
N PRO A 196 9.88 -4.13 6.88
CA PRO A 196 9.00 -5.28 6.89
C PRO A 196 8.40 -5.48 8.29
N HIS A 197 7.19 -6.00 8.34
CA HIS A 197 6.61 -6.44 9.60
C HIS A 197 7.15 -7.83 9.95
N ASP A 198 8.27 -7.90 10.67
CA ASP A 198 8.94 -9.17 11.02
C ASP A 198 7.99 -10.18 11.66
N GLY A 199 7.10 -9.73 12.56
CA GLY A 199 6.10 -10.61 13.20
C GLY A 199 5.02 -11.20 12.28
N LYS A 200 4.92 -10.73 11.03
CA LYS A 200 4.03 -11.26 9.98
C LYS A 200 4.81 -11.84 8.80
N THR A 201 6.13 -11.70 8.81
CA THR A 201 6.98 -12.19 7.73
C THR A 201 7.19 -13.69 7.93
N GLN A 202 6.77 -14.49 6.95
CA GLN A 202 6.83 -15.94 7.01
C GLN A 202 7.35 -16.49 5.69
N MET A 203 8.23 -17.48 5.78
CA MET A 203 8.75 -18.23 4.63
C MET A 203 8.22 -19.65 4.69
N PHE A 204 7.65 -20.10 3.58
CA PHE A 204 7.02 -21.40 3.44
C PHE A 204 7.73 -22.21 2.35
N THR A 205 7.92 -23.49 2.63
CA THR A 205 8.28 -24.52 1.64
C THR A 205 7.09 -25.41 1.28
N ASP A 206 6.03 -25.41 2.10
CA ASP A 206 4.74 -26.01 1.78
C ASP A 206 3.79 -24.96 1.20
N VAL A 207 3.27 -25.25 0.02
CA VAL A 207 2.39 -24.34 -0.71
C VAL A 207 0.98 -24.27 -0.12
N GLY A 208 0.49 -25.36 0.48
CA GLY A 208 -0.79 -25.38 1.16
C GLY A 208 -0.79 -24.43 2.36
N GLU A 209 0.26 -24.50 3.17
CA GLU A 209 0.48 -23.58 4.30
C GLU A 209 0.59 -22.13 3.83
N ALA A 210 1.37 -21.87 2.77
CA ALA A 210 1.52 -20.53 2.21
C ALA A 210 0.16 -19.96 1.75
N LEU A 211 -0.62 -20.74 0.99
CA LEU A 211 -1.92 -20.32 0.48
C LEU A 211 -2.95 -20.12 1.59
N PHE A 212 -2.88 -20.93 2.66
CA PHE A 212 -3.71 -20.75 3.85
C PHE A 212 -3.39 -19.43 4.56
N ALA A 213 -2.10 -19.15 4.82
CA ALA A 213 -1.65 -17.90 5.44
C ALA A 213 -2.03 -16.67 4.61
N ILE A 214 -1.90 -16.73 3.28
CA ILE A 214 -2.33 -15.67 2.36
C ILE A 214 -3.85 -15.46 2.41
N GLY A 215 -4.61 -16.56 2.52
CA GLY A 215 -6.07 -16.54 2.59
C GLY A 215 -6.61 -15.88 3.87
N THR A 216 -5.95 -16.08 5.01
CA THR A 216 -6.32 -15.52 6.31
C THR A 216 -5.85 -14.08 6.50
N SER A 217 -4.75 -13.69 5.83
CA SER A 217 -4.19 -12.32 5.91
C SER A 217 -5.09 -11.24 5.25
N GLY A 218 -6.07 -11.64 4.43
CA GLY A 218 -6.92 -10.73 3.62
C GLY A 218 -8.09 -10.03 4.30
N GLY A 219 -8.20 -10.08 5.63
CA GLY A 219 -9.36 -9.58 6.38
C GLY A 219 -9.34 -8.08 6.72
N SER A 220 -8.94 -7.19 5.81
CA SER A 220 -9.16 -5.74 6.01
C SER A 220 -10.58 -5.36 5.58
N GLY A 221 -11.55 -5.57 6.47
CA GLY A 221 -12.97 -5.29 6.24
C GLY A 221 -13.31 -3.80 6.17
N VAL A 222 -12.92 -3.12 5.08
CA VAL A 222 -13.59 -1.88 4.68
C VAL A 222 -14.75 -2.30 3.77
N ARG A 223 -15.98 -2.19 4.26
CA ARG A 223 -17.17 -2.32 3.42
C ARG A 223 -17.22 -1.12 2.47
N HIS A 224 -17.54 -1.39 1.22
CA HIS A 224 -17.84 -0.39 0.20
C HIS A 224 -19.01 0.50 0.67
N GLY A 225 -18.88 1.83 0.62
CA GLY A 225 -19.99 2.77 0.84
C GLY A 225 -19.72 3.99 1.72
N ASP A 226 -18.66 4.01 2.54
CA ASP A 226 -18.46 5.11 3.50
C ASP A 226 -17.54 6.25 3.00
N HIS A 227 -17.09 6.22 1.75
CA HIS A 227 -16.30 7.29 1.15
C HIS A 227 -17.13 8.02 0.08
N GLY A 228 -17.56 9.24 0.42
CA GLY A 228 -18.24 10.15 -0.50
C GLY A 228 -19.75 10.27 -0.29
N ILE A 229 -20.18 10.85 0.83
CA ILE A 229 -21.44 11.61 0.84
C ILE A 229 -21.04 13.09 0.71
N ILE A 230 -20.96 13.56 -0.53
CA ILE A 230 -21.33 14.95 -0.81
C ILE A 230 -22.86 14.92 -0.76
N PRO A 231 -23.53 15.58 0.20
CA PRO A 231 -24.94 15.82 0.05
C PRO A 231 -25.10 16.92 -1.01
N GLU A 232 -25.70 16.60 -2.15
CA GLU A 232 -26.31 17.61 -3.01
C GLU A 232 -27.78 17.26 -3.22
N PRO A 233 -28.62 18.27 -3.47
CA PRO A 233 -29.18 19.23 -2.52
C PRO A 233 -30.44 18.72 -1.82
#